data_AF-A0A2H6KHL7-F1
#
_entry.id   AF-A0A2H6KHL7-F1
#
_cell.length_a   1.000
_cell.length_b   1.000
_cell.length_c   1.000
_cell.angle_alpha   90.00
_cell.angle_beta   90.00
_cell.angle_gamma   90.00
#
_symmetry.space_group_name_H-M   'P 1'
#
loop_
_entity.id
_entity.type
_entity.pdbx_description
1 polymer ?
#
loop_
_entity_poly.entity_id
_entity_poly.type
_entity_poly.pdbx_seq_one_letter_code
_entity_poly.pdbx_strand_id
1 'polypeptide(L)'
;MAGVAIAITLIGGAAGSGAGGEIIKKIGGNYEHYYAELGSGIAVMVVRLIVCLLFFMGKPPCGKLLWYHYVELATLGGTLVTVGGVDRALLKDIIEKKSQATASAVVRTISGISSSVILFQVSAYLTEKVFGYVPSRESFEAMAAEVKEKNAEALRKSMMYIILAGTLLNTVCYCALFGTYEHDRKTKNGGNAQQTNQ
;
A
#
# COMPACT_ATOMS: atom_id res chain seq x y z
N MET A 1 16.71 -11.74 -7.72
CA MET A 1 16.33 -11.34 -6.34
C MET A 1 15.07 -10.47 -6.28
N ALA A 2 14.89 -9.49 -7.16
CA ALA A 2 13.68 -8.64 -7.18
C ALA A 2 12.36 -9.45 -7.26
N GLY A 3 12.29 -10.48 -8.12
CA GLY A 3 11.10 -11.34 -8.21
C GLY A 3 10.76 -12.08 -6.91
N VAL A 4 11.76 -12.52 -6.14
CA VAL A 4 11.56 -13.18 -4.84
C VAL A 4 11.04 -12.19 -3.80
N ALA A 5 11.60 -10.98 -3.77
CA ALA A 5 11.14 -9.91 -2.88
C ALA A 5 9.67 -9.54 -3.16
N ILE A 6 9.29 -9.43 -4.44
CA ILE A 6 7.91 -9.19 -4.86
C ILE A 6 7.01 -10.35 -4.43
N ALA A 7 7.41 -11.60 -4.70
CA ALA A 7 6.61 -12.78 -4.32
C ALA A 7 6.33 -12.83 -2.81
N ILE A 8 7.33 -12.56 -1.97
CA ILE A 8 7.17 -12.59 -0.51
C ILE A 8 6.30 -11.43 -0.02
N THR A 9 6.45 -10.25 -0.63
CA THR A 9 5.56 -9.11 -0.35
C THR A 9 4.12 -9.44 -0.74
N LEU A 10 3.89 -10.12 -1.87
CA LEU A 10 2.55 -10.54 -2.30
C LEU A 10 1.96 -11.61 -1.37
N ILE A 11 2.76 -12.58 -0.92
CA ILE A 11 2.32 -13.59 0.07
C ILE A 11 1.92 -12.90 1.37
N GLY A 12 2.76 -11.98 1.86
CA GLY A 12 2.44 -11.15 3.02
C GLY A 12 1.13 -10.38 2.83
N GLY A 13 0.94 -9.77 1.66
CA GLY A 13 -0.28 -9.04 1.33
C GLY A 13 -1.53 -9.91 1.23
N ALA A 14 -1.42 -11.11 0.68
CA ALA A 14 -2.52 -12.07 0.63
C ALA A 14 -2.90 -12.54 2.05
N ALA A 15 -1.91 -12.93 2.85
CA ALA A 15 -2.12 -13.36 4.24
C ALA A 15 -2.69 -12.24 5.11
N GLY A 16 -2.12 -11.03 5.02
CA GLY A 16 -2.58 -9.85 5.74
C GLY A 16 -3.99 -9.42 5.33
N SER A 17 -4.31 -9.45 4.03
CA SER A 17 -5.66 -9.11 3.53
C SER A 17 -6.71 -10.14 3.96
N GLY A 18 -6.37 -11.43 3.94
CA GLY A 18 -7.26 -12.49 4.38
C GLY A 18 -7.54 -12.42 5.89
N ALA A 19 -6.49 -12.50 6.71
CA ALA A 19 -6.62 -12.50 8.16
C ALA A 19 -7.13 -11.15 8.69
N GLY A 20 -6.56 -10.05 8.21
CA GLY A 20 -6.94 -8.71 8.62
C GLY A 20 -8.34 -8.32 8.15
N GLY A 21 -8.78 -8.78 6.98
CA GLY A 21 -10.15 -8.57 6.51
C GLY A 21 -11.19 -9.23 7.42
N GLU A 22 -10.95 -10.45 7.89
CA GLU A 22 -11.83 -11.13 8.85
C GLU A 22 -11.82 -10.46 10.23
N ILE A 23 -10.66 -9.97 10.68
CA ILE A 23 -10.55 -9.20 11.94
C ILE A 23 -11.34 -7.89 11.84
N ILE A 24 -11.16 -7.13 10.76
CA ILE A 24 -11.90 -5.87 10.52
C ILE A 24 -13.40 -6.14 10.47
N LYS A 25 -13.83 -7.21 9.79
CA LYS A 25 -15.24 -7.61 9.72
C LYS A 25 -15.82 -7.98 11.09
N LYS A 26 -15.05 -8.69 11.93
CA LYS A 26 -15.47 -8.99 13.32
C LYS A 26 -15.55 -7.74 14.19
N ILE A 27 -14.61 -6.81 14.03
CA ILE A 27 -14.61 -5.55 14.79
C ILE A 27 -15.79 -4.67 14.34
N GLY A 28 -16.02 -4.51 13.03
CA GLY A 28 -17.16 -3.76 12.50
C GLY A 28 -18.53 -4.40 12.78
N GLY A 29 -18.58 -5.72 13.02
CA GLY A 29 -19.80 -6.41 13.45
C GLY A 29 -20.12 -6.30 14.94
N ASN A 30 -19.10 -6.19 15.80
CA ASN A 30 -19.28 -6.11 17.26
C ASN A 30 -19.32 -4.68 17.81
N TYR A 31 -18.78 -3.71 17.07
CA TYR A 31 -18.84 -2.30 17.43
C TYR A 31 -19.72 -1.58 16.41
N GLU A 32 -20.93 -1.17 16.80
CA GLU A 32 -21.76 -0.21 16.05
C GLU A 32 -21.13 1.18 15.90
N HIS A 33 -19.87 1.35 16.32
CA HIS A 33 -19.16 2.60 16.16
C HIS A 33 -18.78 2.83 14.71
N TYR A 34 -19.45 3.84 14.17
CA TYR A 34 -19.37 4.46 12.84
C TYR A 34 -17.98 4.59 12.20
N TYR A 35 -16.90 4.48 12.98
CA TYR A 35 -15.51 4.73 12.60
C TYR A 35 -14.59 3.50 12.70
N ALA A 36 -15.11 2.31 13.00
CA ALA A 36 -14.26 1.13 13.23
C ALA A 36 -13.41 0.76 12.00
N GLU A 37 -13.97 0.83 10.80
CA GLU A 37 -13.27 0.51 9.56
C GLU A 37 -12.22 1.59 9.22
N LEU A 38 -12.59 2.87 9.26
CA LEU A 38 -11.66 3.98 9.04
C LEU A 38 -10.53 4.02 10.08
N GLY A 39 -10.86 3.78 11.35
CA GLY A 39 -9.91 3.72 12.46
C GLY A 39 -8.91 2.57 12.28
N SER A 40 -9.38 1.41 11.81
CA SER A 40 -8.50 0.29 11.44
C SER A 40 -7.58 0.65 10.25
N GLY A 41 -8.07 1.41 9.28
CA GLY A 41 -7.28 1.95 8.17
C GLY A 41 -6.13 2.83 8.63
N ILE A 42 -6.41 3.81 9.51
CA ILE A 42 -5.38 4.69 10.07
C ILE A 42 -4.38 3.89 10.92
N ALA A 43 -4.85 2.97 11.76
CA ALA A 43 -3.96 2.13 12.57
C ALA A 43 -2.98 1.34 11.68
N VAL A 44 -3.47 0.76 10.58
CA VAL A 44 -2.60 0.06 9.61
C VAL A 44 -1.65 1.02 8.89
N MET A 45 -2.07 2.25 8.57
CA MET A 45 -1.17 3.27 7.99
C MET A 45 -0.04 3.63 8.96
N VAL A 46 -0.32 3.78 10.25
CA VAL A 46 0.70 4.04 11.28
C VAL A 46 1.68 2.87 11.38
N VAL A 47 1.16 1.63 11.43
CA VAL A 47 2.02 0.43 11.41
C VAL A 47 2.87 0.39 10.15
N ARG A 48 2.30 0.71 8.98
CA ARG A 48 3.05 0.77 7.71
C ARG A 48 4.16 1.82 7.75
N LEU A 49 3.91 3.01 8.29
CA LEU A 49 4.93 4.04 8.44
C LEU A 49 6.07 3.57 9.34
N ILE A 50 5.77 2.97 10.49
CA ILE A 50 6.78 2.44 11.42
C ILE A 50 7.58 1.34 10.74
N VAL A 51 6.93 0.37 10.09
CA VAL A 51 7.59 -0.73 9.37
C VAL A 51 8.46 -0.20 8.23
N CYS A 52 8.00 0.81 7.48
CA CYS A 52 8.82 1.44 6.44
C CYS A 52 10.06 2.11 7.03
N LEU A 53 9.92 2.90 8.10
CA LEU A 53 11.05 3.56 8.73
C LEU A 53 12.08 2.55 9.26
N LEU A 54 11.61 1.50 9.95
CA LEU A 54 12.47 0.41 10.42
C LEU A 54 13.15 -0.33 9.26
N PHE A 55 12.39 -0.66 8.22
CA PHE A 55 12.89 -1.38 7.05
C PHE A 55 14.01 -0.62 6.35
N PHE A 56 13.90 0.71 6.25
CA PHE A 56 14.83 1.51 5.48
C PHE A 56 15.98 2.13 6.30
N MET A 57 15.88 2.19 7.63
CA MET A 57 17.00 2.54 8.52
C MET A 57 18.05 1.41 8.67
N GLY A 58 17.72 0.17 8.30
CA GLY A 58 18.66 -0.95 8.31
C GLY A 58 19.76 -0.87 7.24
N LYS A 59 20.80 -1.72 7.37
CA LYS A 59 21.87 -1.82 6.35
C LYS A 59 21.32 -2.33 5.01
N PRO A 60 21.75 -1.78 3.87
CA PRO A 60 21.30 -2.22 2.55
C PRO A 60 21.75 -3.67 2.28
N PRO A 61 20.88 -4.54 1.73
CA PRO A 61 21.29 -5.88 1.34
C PRO A 61 22.27 -5.81 0.16
N CYS A 62 23.53 -6.16 0.40
CA CYS A 62 24.54 -6.25 -0.65
C CYS A 62 24.58 -7.68 -1.21
N GLY A 63 23.94 -7.89 -2.37
CA GLY A 63 24.02 -9.14 -3.14
C GLY A 63 23.20 -10.34 -2.63
N LYS A 64 22.77 -10.39 -1.35
CA LYS A 64 21.89 -11.45 -0.82
C LYS A 64 20.80 -10.89 0.12
N LEU A 65 19.58 -11.42 0.01
CA LEU A 65 18.53 -11.18 1.01
C LEU A 65 18.75 -12.11 2.21
N LEU A 66 18.96 -11.51 3.38
CA LEU A 66 19.01 -12.21 4.66
C LEU A 66 17.59 -12.51 5.18
N TRP A 67 17.49 -13.41 6.14
CA TRP A 67 16.20 -13.91 6.66
C TRP A 67 15.28 -12.78 7.15
N TYR A 68 15.85 -11.76 7.82
CA TYR A 68 15.10 -10.64 8.35
C TYR A 68 14.48 -9.78 7.25
N HIS A 69 15.13 -9.64 6.08
CA HIS A 69 14.55 -8.94 4.93
C HIS A 69 13.30 -9.63 4.39
N TYR A 70 13.21 -10.96 4.47
CA TYR A 70 12.00 -11.68 4.06
C TYR A 70 10.84 -11.42 5.02
N VAL A 71 11.10 -11.41 6.32
CA VAL A 71 10.10 -11.07 7.33
C VAL A 71 9.62 -9.64 7.14
N GLU A 72 10.53 -8.69 6.96
CA GLU A 72 10.20 -7.29 6.73
C GLU A 72 9.35 -7.07 5.47
N LEU A 73 9.71 -7.70 4.34
CA LEU A 73 8.94 -7.64 3.09
C LEU A 73 7.56 -8.28 3.25
N ALA A 74 7.46 -9.38 3.98
CA ALA A 74 6.18 -10.01 4.29
C ALA A 74 5.31 -9.13 5.19
N THR A 75 5.89 -8.46 6.20
CA THR A 75 5.16 -7.51 7.06
C THR A 75 4.71 -6.29 6.28
N LEU A 76 5.59 -5.69 5.46
CA LEU A 76 5.25 -4.60 4.56
C LEU A 76 4.09 -5.00 3.64
N GLY A 77 4.18 -6.20 3.05
CA GLY A 77 3.10 -6.83 2.30
C GLY A 77 1.81 -6.93 3.10
N GLY A 78 1.87 -7.43 4.34
CA GLY A 78 0.71 -7.59 5.22
C GLY A 78 -0.05 -6.29 5.48
N THR A 79 0.65 -5.16 5.52
CA THR A 79 -0.03 -3.85 5.65
C THR A 79 -0.92 -3.51 4.46
N LEU A 80 -0.78 -4.18 3.30
CA LEU A 80 -1.67 -4.03 2.14
C LEU A 80 -3.11 -4.53 2.40
N VAL A 81 -3.39 -5.05 3.60
CA VAL A 81 -4.75 -5.29 4.11
C VAL A 81 -5.68 -4.08 3.91
N THR A 82 -5.15 -2.85 3.86
CA THR A 82 -5.96 -1.67 3.59
C THR A 82 -6.73 -1.76 2.27
N VAL A 83 -6.10 -2.31 1.22
CA VAL A 83 -6.75 -2.46 -0.09
C VAL A 83 -7.80 -3.58 -0.06
N GLY A 84 -7.47 -4.70 0.60
CA GLY A 84 -8.33 -5.90 0.59
C GLY A 84 -9.49 -5.85 1.59
N GLY A 85 -9.26 -5.26 2.76
CA GLY A 85 -10.18 -5.21 3.89
C GLY A 85 -10.85 -3.85 4.05
N VAL A 86 -10.06 -2.79 4.25
CA VAL A 86 -10.57 -1.46 4.62
C VAL A 86 -11.24 -0.77 3.44
N ASP A 87 -10.53 -0.56 2.33
CA ASP A 87 -11.03 0.17 1.16
C ASP A 87 -12.24 -0.53 0.55
N ARG A 88 -12.22 -1.87 0.54
CA ARG A 88 -13.34 -2.68 0.05
C ARG A 88 -14.58 -2.51 0.94
N ALA A 89 -14.42 -2.52 2.25
CA ALA A 89 -15.53 -2.33 3.18
C ALA A 89 -16.10 -0.90 3.08
N LEU A 90 -15.22 0.10 3.02
CA LEU A 90 -15.57 1.49 2.81
C LEU A 90 -16.36 1.71 1.51
N LEU A 91 -15.89 1.14 0.39
CA LEU A 91 -16.58 1.23 -0.90
C LEU A 91 -17.96 0.55 -0.85
N LYS A 92 -18.07 -0.57 -0.14
CA LYS A 92 -19.33 -1.28 0.06
C LYS A 92 -20.33 -0.44 0.86
N ASP A 93 -19.84 0.36 1.79
CA ASP A 93 -20.66 1.20 2.67
C ASP A 93 -21.08 2.51 2.01
N ILE A 94 -20.28 3.10 1.13
CA ILE A 94 -20.61 4.40 0.49
C ILE A 94 -21.30 4.25 -0.87
N ILE A 95 -20.96 3.22 -1.66
CA ILE A 95 -21.46 3.08 -3.04
C ILE A 95 -22.64 2.11 -3.12
N GLU A 96 -23.60 2.39 -3.99
CA GLU A 96 -24.72 1.48 -4.30
C GLU A 96 -24.23 0.15 -4.90
N LYS A 97 -24.89 -0.95 -4.54
CA LYS A 97 -24.49 -2.32 -4.96
C LYS A 97 -24.29 -2.47 -6.47
N LYS A 98 -25.12 -1.80 -7.28
CA LYS A 98 -25.06 -1.85 -8.75
C LYS A 98 -23.76 -1.26 -9.34
N SER A 99 -23.13 -0.33 -8.63
CA SER A 99 -21.95 0.41 -9.10
C SER A 99 -20.66 0.01 -8.39
N GLN A 100 -20.72 -0.84 -7.35
CA GLN A 100 -19.54 -1.25 -6.57
C GLN A 100 -18.46 -1.95 -7.41
N ALA A 101 -18.86 -2.84 -8.32
CA ALA A 101 -17.92 -3.54 -9.20
C ALA A 101 -17.20 -2.58 -10.14
N THR A 102 -17.96 -1.66 -10.77
CA THR A 102 -17.41 -0.62 -11.66
C THR A 102 -16.48 0.32 -10.91
N ALA A 103 -16.88 0.79 -9.72
CA ALA A 103 -16.04 1.66 -8.90
C ALA A 103 -14.72 0.99 -8.52
N SER A 104 -14.77 -0.29 -8.10
CA SER A 104 -13.56 -1.08 -7.81
C SER A 104 -12.66 -1.25 -9.04
N ALA A 105 -13.26 -1.53 -10.21
CA ALA A 105 -12.52 -1.66 -11.47
C ALA A 105 -11.84 -0.36 -11.90
N VAL A 106 -12.52 0.78 -11.76
CA VAL A 106 -11.96 2.11 -12.06
C VAL A 106 -10.79 2.42 -11.14
N VAL A 107 -10.94 2.23 -9.82
CA VAL A 107 -9.85 2.44 -8.85
C VAL A 107 -8.64 1.57 -9.19
N ARG A 108 -8.86 0.28 -9.51
CA ARG A 108 -7.80 -0.65 -9.91
C ARG A 108 -7.08 -0.20 -11.19
N THR A 109 -7.84 0.28 -12.18
CA THR A 109 -7.32 0.73 -13.47
C THR A 109 -6.47 1.98 -13.32
N ILE A 110 -6.98 3.00 -12.61
CA ILE A 110 -6.24 4.25 -12.35
C ILE A 110 -4.97 3.94 -11.57
N SER A 111 -5.04 3.07 -10.55
CA SER A 111 -3.87 2.66 -9.77
C SER A 111 -2.82 1.96 -10.63
N GLY A 112 -3.25 1.06 -11.52
CA GLY A 112 -2.35 0.35 -12.44
C GLY A 112 -1.64 1.29 -13.42
N ILE A 113 -2.40 2.21 -14.02
CA ILE A 113 -1.84 3.22 -14.95
C ILE A 113 -0.87 4.16 -14.21
N SER A 114 -1.27 4.68 -13.05
CA SER A 114 -0.44 5.58 -12.25
C SER A 114 0.88 4.92 -11.83
N SER A 115 0.83 3.65 -11.44
CA SER A 115 2.02 2.88 -11.10
C SER A 115 2.96 2.69 -12.31
N SER A 116 2.39 2.37 -13.47
CA SER A 116 3.16 2.00 -14.66
C SER A 116 3.74 3.21 -15.40
N VAL A 117 2.99 4.31 -15.46
CA VAL A 117 3.36 5.49 -16.25
C VAL A 117 4.07 6.54 -15.40
N ILE A 118 3.61 6.78 -14.18
CA ILE A 118 4.09 7.89 -13.36
C ILE A 118 5.14 7.39 -12.36
N LEU A 119 4.78 6.45 -11.48
CA LEU A 119 5.66 6.01 -10.40
C LEU A 119 6.94 5.35 -10.92
N PHE A 120 6.87 4.61 -12.03
CA PHE A 120 8.05 4.05 -12.67
C PHE A 120 9.05 5.13 -13.12
N GLN A 121 8.56 6.18 -13.77
CA GLN A 121 9.41 7.28 -14.26
C GLN A 121 9.99 8.10 -13.10
N VAL A 122 9.17 8.37 -12.09
CA VAL A 122 9.62 9.05 -10.86
C VAL A 122 10.70 8.21 -10.16
N SER A 123 10.52 6.88 -10.09
CA SER A 123 11.52 5.97 -9.50
C SER A 123 12.84 6.00 -10.27
N ALA A 124 12.80 5.96 -11.59
CA ALA A 124 13.99 6.05 -12.43
C ALA A 124 14.73 7.38 -12.21
N TYR A 125 13.98 8.49 -12.23
CA TYR A 125 14.52 9.82 -12.00
C TYR A 125 15.18 9.95 -10.61
N LEU A 126 14.48 9.54 -9.55
CA LEU A 126 15.01 9.59 -8.18
C LEU A 126 16.28 8.74 -8.06
N THR A 127 16.27 7.55 -8.61
CA THR A 127 17.40 6.62 -8.54
C THR A 127 18.64 7.19 -9.25
N GLU A 128 18.50 7.69 -10.48
CA GLU A 128 19.64 8.19 -11.28
C GLU A 128 20.09 9.60 -10.90
N LYS A 129 19.14 10.54 -10.78
CA LYS A 129 19.46 11.98 -10.67
C LYS A 129 19.59 12.46 -9.23
N VAL A 130 18.89 11.84 -8.29
CA VAL A 130 18.89 12.27 -6.88
C VAL A 130 19.82 11.43 -6.04
N PHE A 131 19.74 10.10 -6.16
CA PHE A 131 20.53 9.18 -5.34
C PHE A 131 21.82 8.69 -5.99
N GLY A 132 22.08 9.09 -7.24
CA GLY A 132 23.37 8.91 -7.89
C GLY A 132 23.67 7.47 -8.32
N TYR A 133 22.64 6.72 -8.70
CA TYR A 133 22.80 5.42 -9.33
C TYR A 133 23.67 5.54 -10.58
N VAL A 134 24.66 4.66 -10.69
CA VAL A 134 25.61 4.60 -11.79
C VAL A 134 25.18 3.47 -12.73
N PRO A 135 24.68 3.78 -13.94
CA PRO A 135 24.34 2.77 -14.93
C PRO A 135 25.62 1.99 -15.29
N SER A 136 25.56 0.67 -15.19
CA SER A 136 26.64 -0.21 -15.65
C SER A 136 26.09 -1.22 -16.63
N ARG A 137 26.86 -1.48 -17.69
CA ARG A 137 26.60 -2.54 -18.68
C ARG A 137 27.26 -3.86 -18.30
N GLU A 138 28.02 -3.88 -17.20
CA GLU A 138 28.69 -5.07 -16.71
C GLU A 138 27.70 -5.98 -15.98
N SER A 139 28.00 -7.29 -15.93
CA SER A 139 27.21 -8.20 -15.12
C SER A 139 27.31 -7.80 -13.64
N PHE A 140 26.24 -8.04 -12.88
CA PHE A 140 26.22 -7.71 -11.45
C PHE A 140 27.38 -8.35 -10.68
N GLU A 141 27.90 -9.50 -11.14
CA GLU A 141 29.06 -10.16 -10.53
C GLU A 141 30.37 -9.43 -10.82
N ALA A 142 30.56 -8.93 -12.06
CA ALA A 142 31.76 -8.24 -12.51
C ALA A 142 31.86 -6.77 -12.04
N MET A 143 30.74 -6.17 -11.62
CA MET A 143 30.72 -4.78 -11.15
C MET A 143 31.59 -4.57 -9.90
N ALA A 144 32.28 -3.43 -9.79
CA ALA A 144 33.05 -3.08 -8.60
C ALA A 144 32.16 -3.02 -7.34
N ALA A 145 32.65 -3.50 -6.19
CA ALA A 145 31.88 -3.60 -4.95
C ALA A 145 31.30 -2.25 -4.50
N GLU A 146 32.07 -1.17 -4.66
CA GLU A 146 31.65 0.21 -4.34
C GLU A 146 30.47 0.67 -5.21
N VAL A 147 30.48 0.31 -6.50
CA VAL A 147 29.38 0.63 -7.42
C VAL A 147 28.14 -0.20 -7.08
N LYS A 148 28.29 -1.47 -6.69
CA LYS A 148 27.17 -2.31 -6.24
C LYS A 148 26.49 -1.75 -5.00
N GLU A 149 27.28 -1.33 -4.01
CA GLU A 149 26.77 -0.77 -2.76
C GLU A 149 26.03 0.55 -3.02
N LYS A 150 26.64 1.46 -3.79
CA LYS A 150 26.03 2.74 -4.17
C LYS A 150 24.72 2.55 -4.94
N ASN A 151 24.69 1.63 -5.90
CA ASN A 151 23.49 1.34 -6.68
C ASN A 151 22.39 0.69 -5.83
N ALA A 152 22.74 -0.23 -4.94
CA ALA A 152 21.79 -0.86 -4.02
C ALA A 152 21.18 0.16 -3.07
N GLU A 153 21.99 1.09 -2.55
CA GLU A 153 21.52 2.17 -1.68
C GLU A 153 20.63 3.16 -2.44
N ALA A 154 21.02 3.59 -3.64
CA ALA A 154 20.24 4.50 -4.46
C ALA A 154 18.85 3.93 -4.81
N LEU A 155 18.80 2.66 -5.20
CA LEU A 155 17.55 1.96 -5.52
C LEU A 155 16.66 1.82 -4.27
N ARG A 156 17.26 1.46 -3.12
CA ARG A 156 16.56 1.34 -1.84
C ARG A 156 15.99 2.68 -1.37
N LYS A 157 16.75 3.78 -1.45
CA LYS A 157 16.26 5.13 -1.13
C LYS A 157 15.12 5.55 -2.05
N SER A 158 15.24 5.34 -3.36
CA SER A 158 14.14 5.63 -4.29
C SER A 158 12.85 4.90 -3.91
N MET A 159 12.92 3.59 -3.67
CA MET A 159 11.76 2.81 -3.22
C MET A 159 11.20 3.31 -1.88
N MET A 160 12.06 3.66 -0.92
CA MET A 160 11.64 4.22 0.37
C MET A 160 10.80 5.48 0.18
N TYR A 161 11.32 6.44 -0.58
CA TYR A 161 10.67 7.74 -0.77
C TYR A 161 9.32 7.58 -1.46
N ILE A 162 9.21 6.69 -2.45
CA ILE A 162 7.94 6.40 -3.13
C ILE A 162 6.93 5.78 -2.17
N ILE A 163 7.33 4.78 -1.39
CA ILE A 163 6.43 4.10 -0.44
C ILE A 163 5.99 5.06 0.68
N LEU A 164 6.92 5.87 1.23
CA LEU A 164 6.60 6.86 2.24
C LEU A 164 5.66 7.94 1.70
N ALA A 165 5.96 8.50 0.52
CA ALA A 165 5.10 9.50 -0.10
C ALA A 165 3.69 8.96 -0.37
N GLY A 166 3.59 7.73 -0.91
CA GLY A 166 2.31 7.06 -1.13
C GLY A 166 1.56 6.78 0.17
N THR A 167 2.27 6.38 1.25
CA THR A 167 1.66 6.13 2.55
C THR A 167 1.17 7.42 3.21
N LEU A 168 1.93 8.51 3.10
CA LEU A 168 1.51 9.83 3.58
C LEU A 168 0.28 10.34 2.82
N LEU A 169 0.28 10.24 1.49
CA LEU A 169 -0.87 10.61 0.67
C LEU A 169 -2.10 9.79 1.08
N ASN A 170 -1.95 8.48 1.26
CA ASN A 170 -3.06 7.61 1.68
C ASN A 170 -3.56 7.96 3.09
N THR A 171 -2.65 8.32 4.00
CA THR A 171 -3.01 8.78 5.35
C THR A 171 -3.83 10.06 5.28
N VAL A 172 -3.41 11.04 4.47
CA VAL A 172 -4.17 12.28 4.25
C VAL A 172 -5.55 11.98 3.66
N CYS A 173 -5.65 11.04 2.70
CA CYS A 173 -6.94 10.62 2.15
C CYS A 173 -7.86 10.01 3.21
N TYR A 174 -7.35 9.12 4.08
CA TYR A 174 -8.14 8.59 5.19
C TYR A 174 -8.57 9.69 6.16
N CYS A 175 -7.68 10.63 6.50
CA CYS A 175 -8.02 11.77 7.35
C CYS A 175 -9.11 12.65 6.72
N ALA A 176 -9.07 12.88 5.40
CA ALA A 176 -10.11 13.62 4.70
C ALA A 176 -11.45 12.85 4.72
N LEU A 177 -11.41 11.53 4.51
CA LEU A 177 -12.61 10.67 4.59
C LEU A 177 -13.25 10.70 5.97
N PHE A 178 -12.49 10.85 7.06
CA PHE A 178 -13.08 11.02 8.40
C PHE A 178 -14.06 12.21 8.48
N GLY A 179 -13.85 13.26 7.68
CA GLY A 179 -14.73 14.43 7.64
C GLY A 179 -15.98 14.26 6.75
N THR A 180 -15.92 13.45 5.69
CA THR A 180 -17.02 13.33 4.70
C THR A 180 -17.83 12.04 4.85
N TYR A 181 -17.28 11.01 5.49
CA TYR A 181 -17.86 9.67 5.56
C TYR A 181 -19.27 9.64 6.18
N GLU A 182 -19.52 10.47 7.20
CA GLU A 182 -20.84 10.55 7.85
C GLU A 182 -21.94 11.07 6.94
N HIS A 183 -21.63 12.07 6.12
CA HIS A 183 -22.59 12.66 5.19
C HIS A 183 -22.93 11.71 4.03
N ASP A 184 -21.91 11.05 3.48
CA ASP A 184 -22.08 10.18 2.30
C ASP A 184 -22.84 8.89 2.64
N ARG A 185 -22.57 8.31 3.82
CA ARG A 185 -23.28 7.10 4.29
C ARG A 185 -24.75 7.38 4.64
N LYS A 186 -25.05 8.54 5.24
CA LYS A 186 -26.45 8.96 5.51
C LYS A 186 -27.24 9.16 4.21
N THR A 187 -26.63 9.78 3.21
CA THR A 187 -27.23 9.97 1.87
C THR A 187 -27.61 8.64 1.23
N LYS A 188 -26.73 7.63 1.29
CA LYS A 188 -27.02 6.30 0.76
C LYS A 188 -28.16 5.59 1.51
N ASN A 189 -28.17 5.63 2.83
CA ASN A 189 -29.24 4.99 3.62
C ASN A 189 -30.60 5.68 3.37
N GLY A 190 -30.63 6.99 3.16
CA GLY A 190 -31.82 7.73 2.73
C GLY A 190 -32.30 7.36 1.31
N GLY A 191 -31.37 7.21 0.36
CA GLY A 191 -31.69 6.82 -1.02
C GLY A 191 -32.19 5.38 -1.17
N ASN A 192 -31.62 4.43 -0.41
CA ASN A 192 -32.09 3.03 -0.39
C ASN A 192 -33.50 2.90 0.21
N ALA A 193 -33.84 3.71 1.23
CA ALA A 193 -35.17 3.70 1.84
C ALA A 193 -36.27 4.15 0.85
N GLN A 194 -35.95 5.03 -0.10
CA GLN A 194 -36.87 5.45 -1.16
C GLN A 194 -37.01 4.40 -2.28
N GLN A 195 -35.94 3.70 -2.66
CA GLN A 195 -35.99 2.64 -3.67
C GLN A 195 -36.71 1.36 -3.22
N THR A 196 -36.84 1.12 -1.91
CA THR A 196 -37.55 -0.07 -1.38
C THR A 196 -39.07 0.12 -1.33
N ASN A 197 -39.56 1.35 -1.55
CA ASN A 197 -40.98 1.72 -1.57
C ASN A 197 -41.54 1.99 -2.99
N GLN A 198 -40.78 1.63 -4.03
CA GLN A 198 -41.22 1.58 -5.43
C GLN A 198 -41.14 0.15 -5.95
#